data_AF-A0A916SJZ3-F1
#
_entry.id   AF-A0A916SJZ3-F1
#
_cell.length_a   1.000
_cell.length_b   1.000
_cell.length_c   1.000
_cell.angle_alpha   90.00
_cell.angle_beta   90.00
_cell.angle_gamma   90.00
#
_symmetry.space_group_name_H-M   'P 1'
#
loop_
_entity.id
_entity.type
_entity.pdbx_description
1 polymer ?
#
loop_
_entity_poly.entity_id
_entity_poly.type
_entity_poly.pdbx_seq_one_letter_code
_entity_poly.pdbx_strand_id
1 'polypeptide(L)' 'MIQDQMNLAVELACIARLPRNDALQRLAELIASEPDERTKQTLKAEYHRIAERRTEA' A
#
# COMPACT_ATOMS: atom_id res chain seq x y z
N MET A 1 5.34 21.90 -9.76
CA MET A 1 4.52 20.68 -9.68
C MET A 1 4.76 20.07 -8.30
N ILE A 2 3.96 20.45 -7.31
CA ILE A 2 4.06 20.03 -5.91
C ILE A 2 2.65 19.60 -5.49
N GLN A 3 2.18 18.48 -6.05
CA GLN A 3 0.88 17.90 -5.69
C GLN A 3 0.97 16.40 -5.40
N ASP A 4 2.05 15.73 -5.79
CA ASP A 4 2.18 14.26 -5.70
C ASP A 4 2.84 13.72 -4.42
N GLN A 5 3.27 14.58 -3.49
CA GLN A 5 3.64 14.10 -2.16
C GLN A 5 2.41 14.05 -1.25
N MET A 6 1.36 13.34 -1.67
CA MET A 6 0.50 12.72 -0.67
C MET A 6 1.44 11.85 0.16
N ASN A 7 1.62 12.25 1.42
CA ASN A 7 2.57 11.63 2.32
C ASN A 7 2.28 10.13 2.36
N LEU A 8 3.14 9.30 1.77
CA LEU A 8 2.96 7.86 1.61
C LEU A 8 2.46 7.19 2.90
N ALA A 9 2.88 7.69 4.06
CA ALA A 9 2.44 7.23 5.36
C ALA A 9 0.91 7.41 5.60
N VAL A 10 0.32 8.51 5.12
CA VAL A 10 -1.12 8.78 5.20
C VAL A 10 -1.88 7.85 4.27
N GLU A 11 -1.40 7.62 3.05
CA GLU A 11 -2.05 6.70 2.11
C GLU A 11 -2.01 5.27 2.64
N LEU A 12 -0.86 4.82 3.16
CA LEU A 12 -0.75 3.51 3.82
C LEU A 12 -1.67 3.39 5.04
N ALA A 13 -1.82 4.45 5.84
CA ALA A 13 -2.74 4.46 6.97
C ALA A 13 -4.22 4.35 6.54
N CYS A 14 -4.59 4.95 5.40
CA CYS A 14 -5.92 4.80 4.82
C CYS A 14 -6.15 3.39 4.29
N ILE A 15 -5.18 2.84 3.56
CA ILE A 15 -5.20 1.47 3.02
C ILE A 15 -5.33 0.43 4.14
N ALA A 16 -4.63 0.61 5.26
CA ALA A 16 -4.69 -0.30 6.41
C ALA A 16 -6.07 -0.38 7.08
N ARG A 17 -6.98 0.57 6.80
CA ARG A 17 -8.37 0.57 7.29
C ARG A 17 -9.35 -0.09 6.33
N LEU A 18 -8.93 -0.36 5.09
CA LEU A 18 -9.77 -1.04 4.11
C LEU A 18 -9.91 -2.53 4.45
N PRO A 19 -10.98 -3.19 3.98
CA PRO A 19 -11.06 -4.64 3.96
C PRO A 19 -9.81 -5.23 3.30
N ARG A 20 -9.35 -6.39 3.77
CA ARG A 20 -8.10 -7.02 3.33
C ARG A 20 -7.95 -7.06 1.81
N ASN A 21 -8.97 -7.52 1.09
CA ASN A 21 -8.92 -7.65 -0.37
C ASN A 21 -8.79 -6.29 -1.05
N ASP A 22 -9.54 -5.28 -0.60
CA ASP A 22 -9.51 -3.92 -1.13
C ASP A 22 -8.16 -3.25 -0.85
N ALA A 23 -7.60 -3.46 0.34
CA ALA A 23 -6.28 -2.99 0.71
C ALA A 23 -5.18 -3.59 -0.20
N LEU A 24 -5.24 -4.90 -0.43
CA LEU A 24 -4.29 -5.61 -1.30
C LEU A 24 -4.41 -5.16 -2.76
N GLN A 25 -5.64 -5.02 -3.27
CA GLN A 25 -5.87 -4.52 -4.61
C GLN A 25 -5.31 -3.11 -4.78
N ARG A 26 -5.61 -2.22 -3.82
CA ARG A 26 -5.14 -0.83 -3.86
C ARG A 26 -3.61 -0.74 -3.83
N LEU A 27 -2.96 -1.54 -3.00
CA LEU A 27 -1.49 -1.62 -2.96
C LEU A 27 -0.91 -2.17 -4.27
N ALA A 28 -1.54 -3.17 -4.89
CA ALA A 28 -1.08 -3.71 -6.17
C ALA A 28 -1.14 -2.66 -7.29
N GLU A 29 -2.21 -1.85 -7.34
CA GLU A 29 -2.34 -0.73 -8.29
C GLU A 29 -1.25 0.33 -8.09
N LEU A 30 -0.97 0.69 -6.82
CA LEU A 30 0.08 1.66 -6.49
C LEU A 30 1.48 1.12 -6.85
N ILE A 31 1.78 -0.14 -6.55
CA ILE A 31 3.06 -0.77 -6.90
C ILE A 31 3.29 -0.78 -8.41
N ALA A 32 2.24 -1.03 -9.20
CA ALA A 32 2.33 -1.08 -10.66
C ALA A 32 2.56 0.31 -11.29
N SER A 33 2.04 1.36 -10.67
CA SER A 33 2.10 2.74 -11.18
C SER A 33 3.26 3.57 -10.63
N GLU A 34 3.83 3.20 -9.48
CA GLU A 34 4.89 3.98 -8.81
C GLU A 34 6.24 3.88 -9.55
N PRO A 35 6.82 4.97 -10.07
CA PRO A 35 8.14 4.95 -10.70
C PRO A 35 9.31 4.82 -9.70
N ASP A 36 9.15 5.28 -8.45
CA ASP A 36 10.23 5.26 -7.46
C ASP A 36 10.40 3.87 -6.81
N GLU A 37 11.60 3.29 -6.97
CA GLU A 37 11.86 1.94 -6.46
C GLU A 37 11.82 1.90 -4.93
N ARG A 38 12.23 2.97 -4.24
CA ARG A 38 12.17 3.02 -2.77
C ARG A 38 10.73 3.00 -2.27
N THR A 39 9.86 3.76 -2.91
CA THR A 39 8.41 3.80 -2.61
C THR A 39 7.76 2.47 -2.96
N LYS A 40 8.09 1.86 -4.10
CA LYS A 40 7.67 0.49 -4.47
C LYS A 40 8.03 -0.55 -3.42
N GLN A 41 9.27 -0.54 -2.91
CA GLN A 41 9.68 -1.49 -1.88
C GLN A 41 8.88 -1.31 -0.60
N THR A 42 8.57 -0.07 -0.23
CA THR A 42 7.71 0.25 0.93
C THR A 42 6.28 -0.28 0.73
N LEU A 43 5.69 -0.05 -0.44
CA LEU A 43 4.36 -0.54 -0.79
C LEU A 43 4.30 -2.08 -0.81
N LYS A 44 5.32 -2.74 -1.38
CA LYS A 44 5.45 -4.21 -1.38
C LYS A 44 5.54 -4.77 0.04
N ALA A 45 6.33 -4.14 0.92
CA ALA A 45 6.44 -4.58 2.31
C ALA A 45 5.09 -4.55 3.02
N GLU A 46 4.30 -3.48 2.84
CA GLU A 46 2.97 -3.38 3.43
C GLU A 46 1.97 -4.37 2.80
N TYR A 47 2.06 -4.59 1.48
CA TYR A 47 1.27 -5.62 0.79
C TYR A 47 1.51 -7.01 1.40
N HIS A 48 2.78 -7.40 1.56
CA HIS A 48 3.15 -8.68 2.19
C HIS A 48 2.66 -8.75 3.63
N ARG A 49 2.80 -7.67 4.41
CA ARG A 49 2.32 -7.61 5.80
C ARG A 49 0.81 -7.86 5.91
N ILE A 50 0.01 -7.28 5.02
CA ILE A 50 -1.46 -7.47 5.00
C ILE A 50 -1.83 -8.85 4.45
N ALA A 51 -1.09 -9.35 3.46
CA ALA A 51 -1.30 -10.68 2.90
C ALA A 51 -1.01 -11.78 3.93
N GLU A 52 0.03 -11.61 4.74
CA GLU A 52 0.52 -12.57 5.74
C GLU A 52 -0.15 -12.45 7.11
N ARG A 53 -0.83 -11.33 7.41
CA ARG A 53 -1.70 -11.24 8.58
C ARG A 53 -2.68 -12.40 8.49
N ARG A 54 -2.48 -13.40 9.36
CA ARG A 54 -3.37 -14.55 9.48
C ARG A 54 -4.77 -13.99 9.56
N THR A 55 -5.62 -14.42 8.63
CA THR A 55 -7.06 -14.32 8.79
C THR A 55 -7.34 -15.09 10.08
N GLU A 56 -7.28 -14.42 11.23
CA GLU A 56 -7.82 -14.94 12.48
C GLU A 56 -9.33 -14.93 12.28
N ALA A 57 -9.80 -16.00 11.67
CA ALA A 57 -11.19 -16.43 11.59
C ALA A 57 -11.36 -17.62 12.54
#